data_AF-A0A853IKN5-F1
#
_entry.id   AF-A0A853IKN5-F1
#
_cell.length_a   1.000
_cell.length_b   1.000
_cell.length_c   1.000
_cell.angle_alpha   90.00
_cell.angle_beta   90.00
_cell.angle_gamma   90.00
#
_symmetry.space_group_name_H-M   'P 1'
#
loop_
_entity.id
_entity.type
_entity.pdbx_description
1 polymer ?
#
loop_
_entity_poly.entity_id
_entity_poly.type
_entity_poly.pdbx_seq_one_letter_code
_entity_poly.pdbx_strand_id
1 'polypeptide(L)' 'ILVAGTGEILGYWCITQVSESGTYPDKEGICRKIEFSVSITYYGDNLPNKGR' A
#
# COMPACT_ATOMS: atom_id res chain seq x y z
N ILE A 1 -5.30 7.95 -1.14
CA ILE A 1 -6.14 8.09 0.06
C ILE A 1 -6.36 6.69 0.62
N LEU A 2 -6.24 6.50 1.93
CA LEU A 2 -6.50 5.22 2.58
C LEU A 2 -7.92 5.24 3.14
N VAL A 3 -8.71 4.23 2.77
CA VAL A 3 -10.09 4.07 3.21
C VAL A 3 -10.26 2.65 3.72
N ALA A 4 -10.78 2.50 4.95
CA ALA A 4 -11.04 1.21 5.54
C ALA A 4 -12.28 0.56 4.89
N GLY A 5 -12.38 -0.77 4.96
CA GLY A 5 -13.56 -1.51 4.48
C GLY A 5 -14.87 -1.13 5.17
N THR A 6 -14.79 -0.45 6.33
CA THR A 6 -15.92 0.10 7.09
C THR A 6 -16.42 1.44 6.55
N GLY A 7 -15.72 2.04 5.57
CA GLY A 7 -16.02 3.38 5.05
C GLY A 7 -15.29 4.52 5.76
N GLU A 8 -14.50 4.23 6.79
CA GLU A 8 -13.69 5.24 7.48
C GLU A 8 -12.55 5.76 6.58
N ILE A 9 -12.41 7.08 6.51
CA ILE A 9 -11.33 7.73 5.77
C ILE A 9 -10.14 7.93 6.71
N LEU A 10 -9.06 7.19 6.49
CA LEU A 10 -7.82 7.25 7.28
C LEU A 10 -6.85 8.33 6.77
N GLY A 11 -7.27 9.11 5.78
CA GLY A 11 -6.54 10.26 5.23
C GLY A 11 -5.54 9.91 4.12
N TYR A 12 -4.54 10.77 3.96
CA TYR A 12 -3.57 10.68 2.87
C TYR A 12 -2.30 9.98 3.35
N TRP A 13 -1.93 8.92 2.65
CA TRP A 13 -0.76 8.10 2.93
C TRP A 13 0.04 7.95 1.65
N CYS A 14 1.36 8.00 1.76
CA CYS A 14 2.29 7.66 0.68
C CYS A 14 2.89 6.28 0.92
N ILE A 15 3.08 5.51 -0.15
CA ILE A 15 3.88 4.28 -0.10
C ILE A 15 5.35 4.70 -0.08
N THR A 16 6.11 4.16 0.87
CA THR A 16 7.54 4.44 1.02
C THR A 16 8.40 3.25 0.65
N GLN A 17 7.87 2.04 0.77
CA GLN A 17 8.58 0.81 0.40
C GLN A 17 7.60 -0.28 -0.02
N VAL A 18 8.01 -1.10 -0.98
CA VAL A 18 7.35 -2.34 -1.38
C VAL A 18 8.41 -3.44 -1.37
N SER A 19 8.07 -4.59 -0.78
CA SER A 19 8.87 -5.81 -0.84
C SER A 19 7.97 -6.95 -1.28
N GLU A 20 8.43 -7.77 -2.20
CA GLU A 20 7.69 -8.93 -2.69
C GLU A 20 8.57 -10.17 -2.82
N SER A 21 7.95 -11.33 -2.67
CA SER A 21 8.57 -12.64 -2.83
C SER A 21 7.60 -13.59 -3.51
N GLY A 22 7.99 -14.09 -4.68
CA GLY A 22 7.22 -15.07 -5.46
C GLY A 22 7.55 -16.50 -5.04
N THR A 23 6.52 -17.33 -4.87
CA THR A 23 6.65 -18.77 -4.57
C THR A 23 5.68 -19.59 -5.42
N TYR A 24 5.88 -20.92 -5.47
CA TYR A 24 5.10 -21.87 -6.26
C TYR A 24 5.06 -21.57 -7.77
N PRO A 25 6.23 -21.51 -8.44
CA PRO A 25 6.27 -21.32 -9.89
C PRO A 25 5.51 -22.44 -10.62
N ASP A 26 4.85 -22.07 -11.71
CA ASP A 26 4.26 -23.03 -12.64
C ASP A 26 5.31 -23.57 -13.64
N LYS A 27 4.85 -24.29 -14.66
CA LYS A 27 5.71 -24.88 -15.69
C LYS A 27 6.42 -23.82 -16.54
N GLU A 28 5.92 -22.60 -16.56
CA GLU A 28 6.46 -21.46 -17.31
C GLU A 28 7.35 -20.57 -16.40
N GLY A 29 7.53 -20.94 -15.14
CA GLY A 29 8.31 -20.20 -14.16
C GLY A 29 7.57 -19.05 -13.50
N ILE A 30 6.26 -18.89 -13.77
CA ILE A 30 5.45 -17.80 -13.21
C ILE A 30 5.02 -18.18 -11.80
N CYS A 31 5.39 -17.35 -10.82
CA CYS A 31 5.03 -17.57 -9.42
C CYS A 31 3.52 -17.41 -9.22
N ARG A 32 2.87 -18.45 -8.70
CA ARG A 32 1.42 -18.46 -8.46
C ARG A 32 1.01 -17.90 -7.10
N LYS A 33 1.97 -17.71 -6.19
CA LYS A 33 1.79 -17.00 -4.93
C LYS A 33 2.79 -15.86 -4.86
N ILE A 34 2.31 -14.65 -4.61
CA ILE A 34 3.16 -13.51 -4.28
C ILE A 34 2.85 -13.12 -2.84
N GLU A 35 3.87 -13.20 -1.99
CA GLU A 35 3.84 -12.62 -0.66
C GLU A 35 4.45 -11.23 -0.73
N PHE A 36 3.75 -10.23 -0.21
CA PHE A 36 4.20 -8.85 -0.30
C PHE A 36 3.97 -8.11 1.01
N SER A 37 4.80 -7.09 1.22
CA SER A 37 4.64 -6.10 2.27
C SER A 37 4.78 -4.70 1.69
N VAL A 38 3.96 -3.79 2.22
CA VAL A 38 3.96 -2.38 1.84
C VAL A 38 4.15 -1.55 3.10
N SER A 39 5.13 -0.67 3.10
CA SER A 39 5.29 0.35 4.13
C SER A 39 4.69 1.66 3.64
N ILE A 40 3.92 2.30 4.51
CA ILE A 40 3.26 3.58 4.23
C ILE A 40 3.62 4.61 5.30
N THR A 41 3.61 5.88 4.93
CA THR A 41 3.78 7.00 5.85
C THR A 41 2.64 8.00 5.66
N TYR A 42 2.13 8.53 6.78
CA TYR A 42 1.05 9.50 6.75
C TYR A 42 1.54 10.83 6.16
N TYR A 43 0.80 11.34 5.18
CA TYR A 43 1.12 12.56 4.43
C TYR A 43 0.18 13.73 4.76
N GLY A 44 -0.93 13.47 5.47
CA GLY A 44 -2.03 14.44 5.63
C GLY A 44 -1.70 15.75 6.36
N ASP A 45 -0.52 15.87 6.98
CA ASP A 45 -0.06 17.12 7.59
C ASP A 45 0.65 18.07 6.62
N ASN A 46 1.12 17.59 5.47
CA ASN A 46 1.87 18.37 4.47
C ASN A 46 1.02 18.86 3.29
N LEU A 47 -0.31 18.77 3.40
CA LEU A 47 -1.18 19.33 2.39
C LEU A 47 -1.26 20.85 2.57
N PRO A 48 -0.89 21.67 1.56
CA PRO A 48 -0.84 23.13 1.67
C PRO A 48 -2.20 23.81 1.86
N ASN A 49 -3.29 23.04 1.89
CA ASN A 49 -4.64 23.50 2.25
C ASN A 49 -5.14 22.72 3.48
N LYS A 50 -4.52 22.95 4.64
CA LYS A 50 -5.27 22.87 5.89
C LYS A 50 -6.20 24.08 5.94
N GLY A 51 -7.38 23.91 5.35
CA GLY A 51 -8.50 24.82 5.50
C GLY A 51 -8.71 25.11 6.98
N ARG A 52 -8.89 26.40 7.24
CA ARG A 52 -9.13 27.04 8.54
C ARG A 52 -10.34 26.48 9.27
#